data_AF-A0A135TWE5-F1
#
_entry.id   AF-A0A135TWE5-F1
#
_cell.length_a   1.000
_cell.length_b   1.000
_cell.length_c   1.000
_cell.angle_alpha   90.00
_cell.angle_beta   90.00
_cell.angle_gamma   90.00
#
_symmetry.space_group_name_H-M   'P 1'
#
loop_
_entity.id
_entity.type
_entity.pdbx_description
1 polymer ?
#
loop_
_entity_poly.entity_id
_entity_poly.type
_entity_poly.pdbx_seq_one_letter_code
_entity_poly.pdbx_strand_id
1 'polypeptide(L)'
;MEDGNYGTNPPPEQAPSTPTDKTSKVDGSYFFYAPNKGAPIFFAVAFAASGILHFWQITALYSFCCLLFTAGFAVRTYGAWHYDNLNIFIASMCLLYAAPPLLELANYNILGRVLYYVPYCSPLHPGRVLSTFAFFSSIVEALNGWGASYSANQSLTQREMETGHALIKTSLLLQIFVIACFVALAVAFQRRSDGDAVRERRVDIREDAVPGRGVLWGREGEV
;
A
#
# COMPACT_ATOMS: atom_id res chain seq x y z
N MET A 1 48.94 23.89 58.49
CA MET A 1 48.44 25.26 58.64
C MET A 1 48.90 25.97 57.38
N GLU A 2 48.10 26.28 56.39
CA GLU A 2 46.65 26.47 56.29
C GLU A 2 46.15 26.08 54.89
N ASP A 3 44.85 25.83 54.83
CA ASP A 3 44.10 25.19 53.78
C ASP A 3 43.73 26.16 52.65
N GLY A 4 44.08 25.80 51.41
CA GLY A 4 43.66 26.51 50.20
C GLY A 4 42.24 26.15 49.79
N ASN A 5 41.26 26.79 50.42
CA ASN A 5 39.84 26.75 50.08
C ASN A 5 39.57 27.40 48.71
N TYR A 6 39.40 26.58 47.66
CA TYR A 6 38.72 26.98 46.43
C TYR A 6 37.37 26.26 46.38
N GLY A 7 36.31 27.03 46.60
CA GLY A 7 34.93 26.56 46.64
C GLY A 7 34.54 25.83 45.34
N THR A 8 34.21 24.56 45.49
CA THR A 8 33.46 23.81 44.49
C THR A 8 32.02 24.31 44.53
N ASN A 9 31.65 25.20 43.60
CA ASN A 9 30.24 25.45 43.33
C ASN A 9 29.58 24.11 42.95
N PRO A 10 28.46 23.72 43.58
CA PRO A 10 27.74 22.52 43.19
C PRO A 10 27.24 22.67 41.74
N PRO A 11 27.12 21.57 40.98
CA PRO A 11 26.57 21.59 39.63
C PRO A 11 25.16 22.19 39.66
N PRO A 12 24.72 22.86 38.56
CA PRO A 12 23.43 23.54 38.55
C PRO A 12 22.32 22.55 38.89
N GLU A 13 21.61 22.86 39.98
CA GLU A 13 20.41 22.16 40.41
C GLU A 13 19.41 22.20 39.25
N GLN A 14 19.13 21.02 38.68
CA GLN A 14 18.10 20.86 37.67
C GLN A 14 16.78 21.34 38.27
N ALA A 15 16.28 22.46 37.77
CA ALA A 15 14.98 22.99 38.13
C ALA A 15 13.91 21.89 37.97
N PRO A 16 12.91 21.81 38.86
CA PRO A 16 11.85 20.80 38.75
C PRO A 16 11.15 21.01 37.41
N SER A 17 11.18 19.99 36.55
CA SER A 17 10.49 20.04 35.27
C SER A 17 8.99 20.21 35.52
N THR A 18 8.47 21.37 35.12
CA THR A 18 7.04 21.69 35.16
C THR A 18 6.26 20.59 34.41
N PRO A 19 5.26 19.94 35.03
CA PRO A 19 4.61 18.78 34.44
C PRO A 19 3.49 19.21 33.50
N THR A 20 3.81 19.58 32.26
CA THR A 20 2.85 19.60 31.14
C THR A 20 3.57 19.85 29.82
N ASP A 21 4.01 18.78 29.14
CA ASP A 21 3.76 18.64 27.71
C ASP A 21 3.82 17.16 27.28
N LYS A 22 2.87 16.74 26.45
CA LYS A 22 2.56 15.34 26.12
C LYS A 22 3.47 14.75 25.04
N THR A 23 4.77 14.97 25.10
CA THR A 23 5.72 14.20 24.29
C THR A 23 6.04 12.89 25.01
N SER A 24 5.13 11.92 24.88
CA SER A 24 5.29 10.55 25.37
C SER A 24 6.30 9.76 24.52
N LYS A 25 7.53 10.27 24.42
CA LYS A 25 8.69 9.44 24.09
C LYS A 25 9.01 8.69 25.36
N VAL A 26 8.63 7.42 25.39
CA VAL A 26 8.99 6.52 26.49
C VAL A 26 10.43 6.06 26.22
N ASP A 27 11.34 6.37 27.14
CA ASP A 27 12.72 5.90 27.07
C ASP A 27 12.73 4.37 26.94
N GLY A 28 13.48 3.86 25.95
CA GLY A 28 13.56 2.42 25.64
C GLY A 28 12.52 1.88 24.65
N SER A 29 11.59 2.71 24.16
CA SER A 29 10.68 2.31 23.08
C SER A 29 11.28 2.58 21.70
N TYR A 30 11.32 1.57 20.84
CA TYR A 30 11.65 1.73 19.42
C TYR A 30 10.55 2.48 18.63
N PHE A 31 9.40 2.72 19.24
CA PHE A 31 8.35 3.54 18.65
C PHE A 31 8.58 5.03 18.93
N PHE A 32 8.44 5.86 17.89
CA PHE A 32 8.58 7.32 18.00
C PHE A 32 7.55 7.96 18.95
N TYR A 33 6.47 7.23 19.28
CA TYR A 33 5.39 7.61 20.20
C TYR A 33 4.89 6.38 20.98
N ALA A 34 4.42 6.57 22.22
CA ALA A 34 3.73 5.56 23.03
C ALA A 34 2.63 4.84 22.19
N PRO A 35 2.80 3.55 21.85
CA PRO A 35 1.91 2.89 20.91
C PRO A 35 0.50 2.73 21.47
N ASN A 36 -0.48 3.14 20.66
CA ASN A 36 -1.89 2.96 20.95
C ASN A 36 -2.25 1.47 20.99
N LYS A 37 -2.85 1.04 22.10
CA LYS A 37 -3.23 -0.35 22.36
C LYS A 37 -4.54 -0.76 21.65
N GLY A 38 -5.46 0.17 21.42
CA GLY A 38 -6.80 -0.13 20.90
C GLY A 38 -6.90 -0.12 19.37
N ALA A 39 -6.25 0.85 18.71
CA ALA A 39 -6.30 0.97 17.25
C ALA A 39 -5.85 -0.29 16.48
N PRO A 40 -4.73 -0.95 16.81
CA PRO A 40 -4.29 -2.12 16.05
C PRO A 40 -5.22 -3.33 16.26
N ILE A 41 -5.91 -3.46 17.40
CA ILE A 41 -6.93 -4.51 17.60
C ILE A 41 -8.09 -4.34 16.63
N PHE A 42 -8.61 -3.10 16.53
CA PHE A 42 -9.70 -2.80 15.60
C PHE A 42 -9.34 -3.16 14.16
N PHE A 43 -8.16 -2.75 13.70
CA PHE A 43 -7.70 -3.07 12.35
C PHE A 43 -7.46 -4.58 12.15
N ALA A 44 -6.89 -5.27 13.14
CA ALA A 44 -6.73 -6.73 13.06
C ALA A 44 -8.06 -7.44 12.85
N VAL A 45 -9.10 -7.08 13.61
CA VAL A 45 -10.44 -7.67 13.47
C VAL A 45 -11.08 -7.30 12.11
N ALA A 46 -10.96 -6.04 11.69
CA ALA A 46 -11.51 -5.58 10.42
C ALA A 46 -10.87 -6.30 9.21
N PHE A 47 -9.55 -6.46 9.21
CA PHE A 47 -8.84 -7.20 8.16
C PHE A 47 -9.10 -8.70 8.23
N ALA A 48 -9.29 -9.29 9.41
CA ALA A 48 -9.67 -10.68 9.55
C ALA A 48 -11.06 -10.95 8.94
N ALA A 49 -12.05 -10.12 9.27
CA ALA A 49 -13.39 -10.19 8.70
C ALA A 49 -13.35 -10.00 7.17
N SER A 50 -12.58 -9.02 6.69
CA SER A 50 -12.38 -8.79 5.25
C SER A 50 -11.72 -9.99 4.56
N GLY A 51 -10.77 -10.65 5.22
CA GLY A 51 -10.10 -11.84 4.69
C GLY A 51 -11.05 -13.03 4.52
N ILE A 52 -11.97 -13.24 5.46
CA ILE A 52 -13.00 -14.29 5.36
C ILE A 52 -13.92 -14.04 4.17
N LEU A 53 -14.35 -12.79 3.97
CA LEU A 53 -15.19 -12.41 2.82
C LEU A 53 -14.47 -12.66 1.48
N HIS A 54 -13.21 -12.24 1.36
CA HIS A 54 -12.42 -12.45 0.15
C HIS A 54 -12.08 -13.94 -0.07
N PHE A 55 -11.95 -14.73 1.00
CA PHE A 55 -11.76 -16.18 0.91
C PHE A 55 -12.97 -16.85 0.27
N TRP A 56 -14.18 -16.43 0.66
CA TRP A 56 -15.43 -16.87 0.04
C TRP A 56 -15.53 -16.45 -1.43
N GLN A 57 -14.99 -15.29 -1.81
CA GLN A 57 -15.01 -14.76 -3.18
C GLN A 57 -13.92 -15.35 -4.10
N ILE A 58 -13.11 -16.32 -3.63
CA ILE A 58 -12.00 -16.95 -4.38
C ILE A 58 -10.98 -15.90 -4.90
N THR A 59 -10.84 -14.78 -4.20
CA THR A 59 -9.86 -13.74 -4.52
C THR A 59 -8.58 -13.97 -3.71
N ALA A 60 -7.84 -15.02 -4.04
CA ALA A 60 -6.72 -15.53 -3.23
C ALA A 60 -5.68 -14.45 -2.84
N LEU A 61 -5.35 -13.52 -3.75
CA LEU A 61 -4.41 -12.42 -3.46
C LEU A 61 -4.95 -11.44 -2.41
N TYR A 62 -6.24 -11.09 -2.46
CA TYR A 62 -6.85 -10.22 -1.46
C TYR A 62 -6.98 -10.92 -0.11
N SER A 63 -7.31 -12.21 -0.09
CA SER A 63 -7.30 -13.02 1.14
C SER A 63 -5.91 -13.06 1.78
N PHE A 64 -4.86 -13.27 0.96
CA PHE A 64 -3.48 -13.27 1.44
C PHE A 64 -3.04 -11.91 1.99
N CYS A 65 -3.39 -10.81 1.31
CA CYS A 65 -3.13 -9.46 1.80
C CYS A 65 -3.85 -9.17 3.13
N CYS A 66 -5.12 -9.57 3.24
CA CYS A 66 -5.88 -9.45 4.49
C CYS A 66 -5.25 -10.26 5.63
N LEU A 67 -4.71 -11.46 5.34
CA LEU A 67 -3.96 -12.25 6.32
C LEU A 67 -2.69 -11.54 6.78
N LEU A 68 -1.91 -10.94 5.87
CA LEU A 68 -0.72 -10.16 6.22
C LEU A 68 -1.05 -8.95 7.09
N PHE A 69 -2.10 -8.19 6.75
CA PHE A 69 -2.56 -7.09 7.59
C PHE A 69 -3.03 -7.57 8.97
N THR A 70 -3.81 -8.65 9.02
CA THR A 70 -4.28 -9.23 10.29
C THR A 70 -3.10 -9.65 11.17
N ALA A 71 -2.13 -10.39 10.60
CA ALA A 71 -0.92 -10.81 11.30
C ALA A 71 -0.08 -9.60 11.73
N GLY A 72 0.14 -8.63 10.84
CA GLY A 72 0.89 -7.41 11.12
C GLY A 72 0.27 -6.60 12.25
N PHE A 73 -1.04 -6.40 12.24
CA PHE A 73 -1.76 -5.71 13.31
C PHE A 73 -1.85 -6.52 14.61
N ALA A 74 -1.88 -7.86 14.55
CA ALA A 74 -1.80 -8.72 15.74
C ALA A 74 -0.42 -8.61 16.41
N VAL A 75 0.67 -8.70 15.64
CA VAL A 75 2.04 -8.52 16.14
C VAL A 75 2.25 -7.09 16.64
N ARG A 76 1.70 -6.09 15.93
CA ARG A 76 1.69 -4.68 16.35
C ARG A 76 0.96 -4.47 17.68
N THR A 77 -0.17 -5.17 17.87
CA THR A 77 -0.91 -5.20 19.13
C THR A 77 -0.02 -5.77 20.21
N TYR A 78 0.59 -6.95 20.01
CA TYR A 78 1.50 -7.55 20.99
C TYR A 78 2.69 -6.65 21.35
N GLY A 79 3.30 -5.99 20.35
CA GLY A 79 4.35 -4.98 20.54
C GLY A 79 3.88 -3.72 21.26
N ALA A 80 2.56 -3.49 21.38
CA ALA A 80 1.97 -2.44 22.19
C ALA A 80 1.84 -2.81 23.69
N TRP A 81 2.24 -4.01 24.10
CA TRP A 81 2.46 -4.35 25.52
C TRP A 81 3.93 -4.64 25.83
N HIS A 82 4.75 -4.94 24.82
CA HIS A 82 6.17 -5.29 24.95
C HIS A 82 7.02 -4.37 24.04
N TYR A 83 7.17 -3.11 24.42
CA TYR A 83 7.72 -2.02 23.60
C TYR A 83 9.25 -2.06 23.41
N ASP A 84 9.89 -2.86 24.24
CA ASP A 84 11.32 -3.05 24.43
C ASP A 84 11.92 -4.10 23.48
N ASN A 85 11.06 -4.79 22.73
CA ASN A 85 11.44 -5.87 21.82
C ASN A 85 11.56 -5.39 20.36
N LEU A 86 12.80 -5.17 19.91
CA LEU A 86 13.13 -4.77 18.54
C LEU A 86 12.58 -5.75 17.49
N ASN A 87 12.67 -7.06 17.75
CA ASN A 87 12.21 -8.09 16.81
C ASN A 87 10.70 -8.00 16.53
N ILE A 88 9.90 -7.68 17.54
CA ILE A 88 8.44 -7.53 17.40
C ILE A 88 8.12 -6.26 16.61
N PHE A 89 8.86 -5.18 16.87
CA PHE A 89 8.75 -3.94 16.10
C PHE A 89 9.04 -4.20 14.61
N ILE A 90 10.18 -4.80 14.30
CA ILE A 90 10.59 -5.12 12.91
C ILE A 90 9.56 -6.04 12.26
N ALA A 91 9.15 -7.13 12.92
CA ALA A 91 8.18 -8.07 12.37
C ALA A 91 6.84 -7.39 12.06
N SER A 92 6.34 -6.52 12.96
CA SER A 92 5.10 -5.78 12.73
C SER A 92 5.20 -4.82 11.53
N MET A 93 6.35 -4.15 11.36
CA MET A 93 6.58 -3.26 10.23
C MET A 93 6.69 -4.03 8.93
N CYS A 94 7.48 -5.11 8.89
CA CYS A 94 7.63 -5.92 7.68
C CYS A 94 6.28 -6.48 7.18
N LEU A 95 5.45 -7.02 8.07
CA LEU A 95 4.13 -7.54 7.70
C LEU A 95 3.20 -6.45 7.16
N LEU A 96 3.23 -5.26 7.78
CA LEU A 96 2.38 -4.13 7.36
C LEU A 96 2.88 -3.46 6.07
N TYR A 97 4.19 -3.43 5.83
CA TYR A 97 4.79 -2.82 4.63
C TYR A 97 4.75 -3.77 3.42
N ALA A 98 4.73 -5.09 3.62
CA ALA A 98 4.60 -6.06 2.53
C ALA A 98 3.19 -6.13 1.95
N ALA A 99 2.16 -5.75 2.71
CA ALA A 99 0.76 -5.87 2.29
C ALA A 99 0.35 -4.87 1.17
N PRO A 100 0.71 -3.57 1.20
CA PRO A 100 0.34 -2.61 0.16
C PRO A 100 0.81 -2.97 -1.27
N PRO A 101 2.09 -3.35 -1.52
CA PRO A 101 2.53 -3.77 -2.85
C PRO A 101 1.74 -4.98 -3.39
N LEU A 102 1.38 -5.93 -2.53
CA LEU A 102 0.58 -7.09 -2.92
C LEU A 102 -0.88 -6.71 -3.26
N LEU A 103 -1.44 -5.74 -2.54
CA LEU A 103 -2.78 -5.22 -2.83
C LEU A 103 -2.80 -4.46 -4.16
N GLU A 104 -1.75 -3.70 -4.47
CA GLU A 104 -1.56 -3.07 -5.78
C GLU A 104 -1.49 -4.12 -6.90
N LEU A 105 -0.72 -5.19 -6.71
CA LEU A 105 -0.66 -6.29 -7.67
C LEU A 105 -2.02 -6.97 -7.90
N ALA A 106 -2.84 -7.09 -6.85
CA ALA A 106 -4.21 -7.59 -6.96
C ALA A 106 -5.09 -6.64 -7.80
N ASN A 107 -4.96 -5.32 -7.60
CA ASN A 107 -5.67 -4.32 -8.41
C ASN A 107 -5.23 -4.34 -9.88
N TYR A 108 -3.93 -4.57 -10.15
CA TYR A 108 -3.44 -4.72 -11.51
C TYR A 108 -4.13 -5.89 -12.19
N ASN A 109 -4.20 -7.07 -11.55
CA ASN A 109 -4.88 -8.25 -12.07
C ASN A 109 -6.35 -7.97 -12.42
N ILE A 110 -7.09 -7.24 -11.59
CA ILE A 110 -8.46 -6.84 -11.89
C ILE A 110 -8.50 -5.95 -13.13
N LEU A 111 -7.68 -4.89 -13.18
CA LEU A 111 -7.66 -3.98 -14.33
C LEU A 111 -7.34 -4.72 -15.63
N GLY A 112 -6.39 -5.65 -15.61
CA GLY A 112 -6.07 -6.44 -16.81
C GLY A 112 -7.20 -7.34 -17.27
N ARG A 113 -8.01 -7.90 -16.36
CA ARG A 113 -9.25 -8.62 -16.71
C ARG A 113 -10.30 -7.67 -17.29
N VAL A 114 -10.48 -6.49 -16.70
CA VAL A 114 -11.42 -5.47 -17.21
C VAL A 114 -11.04 -5.02 -18.62
N LEU A 115 -9.76 -4.75 -18.86
CA LEU A 115 -9.23 -4.41 -20.19
C LEU A 115 -9.37 -5.55 -21.20
N TYR A 116 -9.37 -6.81 -20.75
CA TYR A 116 -9.65 -7.97 -21.60
C TYR A 116 -11.12 -8.04 -22.04
N TYR A 117 -12.06 -7.68 -21.17
CA TYR A 117 -13.49 -7.70 -21.49
C TYR A 117 -13.92 -6.53 -22.40
N VAL A 118 -13.23 -5.39 -22.35
CA VAL A 118 -13.55 -4.22 -23.18
C VAL A 118 -12.34 -3.82 -24.05
N PRO A 119 -11.98 -4.63 -25.07
CA PRO A 119 -10.80 -4.38 -25.89
C PRO A 119 -10.93 -3.10 -26.74
N TYR A 120 -12.15 -2.71 -27.13
CA TYR A 120 -12.40 -1.57 -28.00
C TYR A 120 -12.11 -0.20 -27.35
N CYS A 121 -12.29 -0.09 -26.04
CA CYS A 121 -11.98 1.13 -25.28
C CYS A 121 -10.57 1.12 -24.68
N SER A 122 -9.83 0.01 -24.83
CA SER A 122 -8.52 -0.21 -24.19
C SER A 122 -7.40 0.54 -24.96
N PRO A 123 -6.64 1.45 -24.33
CA PRO A 123 -5.49 2.11 -24.97
C PRO A 123 -4.28 1.20 -25.14
N LEU A 124 -4.19 0.17 -24.31
CA LEU A 124 -3.07 -0.78 -24.26
C LEU A 124 -3.60 -2.20 -24.17
N HIS A 125 -2.87 -3.12 -24.80
CA HIS A 125 -3.23 -4.54 -24.79
C HIS A 125 -3.17 -5.09 -23.34
N PRO A 126 -4.25 -5.71 -22.83
CA PRO A 126 -4.42 -6.09 -21.42
C PRO A 126 -3.25 -6.91 -20.85
N GLY A 127 -2.73 -7.86 -21.63
CA GLY A 127 -1.61 -8.71 -21.20
C GLY A 127 -0.27 -7.99 -21.02
N ARG A 128 -0.03 -6.87 -21.71
CA ARG A 128 1.24 -6.13 -21.61
C ARG A 128 1.24 -5.17 -20.43
N VAL A 129 0.10 -4.55 -20.15
CA VAL A 129 -0.09 -3.68 -18.98
C VAL A 129 0.20 -4.47 -17.70
N LEU A 130 -0.47 -5.62 -17.54
CA LEU A 130 -0.29 -6.48 -16.36
C LEU A 130 1.17 -6.88 -16.12
N SER A 131 1.84 -7.40 -17.14
CA SER A 131 3.21 -7.88 -16.98
C SER A 131 4.21 -6.75 -16.71
N THR A 132 4.01 -5.58 -17.33
CA THR A 132 4.83 -4.39 -17.06
C THR A 132 4.66 -3.90 -15.61
N PHE A 133 3.42 -3.74 -15.13
CA PHE A 133 3.19 -3.30 -13.75
C PHE A 133 3.65 -4.33 -12.72
N ALA A 134 3.45 -5.63 -12.98
CA ALA A 134 3.96 -6.70 -12.12
C ALA A 134 5.49 -6.72 -12.08
N PHE A 135 6.16 -6.45 -13.21
CA PHE A 135 7.62 -6.35 -13.29
C PHE A 135 8.15 -5.14 -12.50
N PHE A 136 7.55 -3.96 -12.64
CA PHE A 136 7.94 -2.81 -11.82
C PHE A 136 7.67 -3.05 -10.33
N SER A 137 6.55 -3.70 -10.00
CA SER A 137 6.21 -4.07 -8.63
C SER A 137 7.22 -5.04 -8.02
N SER A 138 7.75 -6.00 -8.78
CA SER A 138 8.76 -6.93 -8.26
C SER A 138 10.12 -6.24 -8.03
N ILE A 139 10.48 -5.25 -8.86
CA ILE A 139 11.67 -4.42 -8.63
C ILE A 139 11.51 -3.60 -7.34
N VAL A 140 10.36 -2.95 -7.15
CA VAL A 140 10.06 -2.18 -5.92
C VAL A 140 10.18 -3.08 -4.69
N GLU A 141 9.63 -4.30 -4.76
CA GLU A 141 9.67 -5.24 -3.64
C GLU A 141 11.09 -5.76 -3.34
N ALA A 142 11.90 -6.00 -4.37
CA ALA A 142 13.31 -6.36 -4.20
C ALA A 142 14.10 -5.24 -3.52
N LEU A 143 13.88 -3.98 -3.93
CA LEU A 143 14.50 -2.81 -3.31
C LEU A 143 14.06 -2.64 -1.85
N ASN A 144 12.77 -2.86 -1.55
CA ASN A 144 12.25 -2.84 -0.18
C ASN A 144 12.90 -3.91 0.69
N GLY A 145 12.97 -5.16 0.21
CA GLY A 145 13.57 -6.28 0.94
C GLY A 145 15.05 -6.06 1.24
N TRP A 146 15.82 -5.60 0.25
CA TRP A 146 17.23 -5.25 0.45
C TRP A 146 17.40 -4.05 1.39
N GLY A 147 16.64 -2.98 1.17
CA GLY A 147 16.70 -1.79 2.01
C GLY A 147 16.36 -2.08 3.48
N ALA A 148 15.32 -2.89 3.73
CA ALA A 148 14.94 -3.34 5.06
C ALA A 148 16.03 -4.19 5.72
N SER A 149 16.66 -5.10 4.97
CA SER A 149 17.73 -5.96 5.49
C SER A 149 18.96 -5.15 5.92
N TYR A 150 19.36 -4.16 5.11
CA TYR A 150 20.48 -3.27 5.43
C TYR A 150 20.17 -2.31 6.57
N SER A 151 18.94 -1.81 6.66
CA SER A 151 18.50 -0.90 7.73
C SER A 151 18.36 -1.61 9.09
N ALA A 152 17.93 -2.87 9.10
CA ALA A 152 17.72 -3.64 10.33
C ALA A 152 19.02 -4.25 10.90
N ASN A 153 20.05 -4.42 10.09
CA ASN A 153 21.28 -5.09 10.51
C ASN A 153 22.25 -4.12 11.21
N GLN A 154 22.18 -4.08 12.55
CA GLN A 154 23.04 -3.21 13.38
C GLN A 154 24.52 -3.61 13.41
N SER A 155 24.90 -4.74 12.79
CA SER A 155 26.31 -5.12 12.64
C SER A 155 27.00 -4.48 11.43
N LEU A 156 26.24 -3.82 10.56
CA LEU A 156 26.76 -3.15 9.36
C LEU A 156 27.31 -1.75 9.69
N THR A 157 28.13 -1.24 8.79
CA THR A 157 28.68 0.12 8.88
C THR A 157 27.58 1.16 8.74
N GLN A 158 27.73 2.33 9.36
CA GLN A 158 26.80 3.46 9.23
C GLN A 158 26.44 3.79 7.77
N ARG A 159 27.42 3.73 6.85
CA ARG A 159 27.21 3.94 5.40
C ARG A 159 26.29 2.91 4.76
N GLU A 160 26.36 1.66 5.20
CA GLU A 160 25.54 0.56 4.68
C GLU A 160 24.10 0.71 5.19
N MET A 161 23.91 1.10 6.45
CA MET A 161 22.58 1.42 7.00
C MET A 161 21.95 2.63 6.29
N GLU A 162 22.72 3.68 6.02
CA GLU A 162 22.27 4.84 5.23
C GLU A 162 21.87 4.44 3.81
N THR A 163 22.60 3.52 3.20
CA THR A 163 22.24 2.94 1.89
C THR A 163 20.92 2.18 1.98
N GLY A 164 20.69 1.40 3.04
CA GLY A 164 19.42 0.74 3.30
C GLY A 164 18.24 1.71 3.41
N HIS A 165 18.41 2.82 4.14
CA HIS A 165 17.39 3.88 4.21
C HIS A 165 17.16 4.56 2.85
N ALA A 166 18.21 4.80 2.08
CA ALA A 166 18.11 5.37 0.74
C ALA A 166 17.35 4.43 -0.22
N LEU A 167 17.57 3.11 -0.12
CA LEU A 167 16.85 2.10 -0.90
C LEU A 167 15.35 2.09 -0.59
N ILE A 168 14.97 2.07 0.70
CA ILE A 168 13.55 2.16 1.12
C ILE A 168 12.91 3.47 0.66
N LYS A 169 13.64 4.59 0.73
CA LYS A 169 13.11 5.88 0.25
C LYS A 169 12.90 5.88 -1.27
N THR A 170 13.83 5.26 -2.00
CA THR A 170 13.78 5.17 -3.46
C THR A 170 12.64 4.25 -3.93
N SER A 171 12.45 3.10 -3.27
CA SER A 171 11.34 2.19 -3.55
C SER A 171 9.99 2.85 -3.32
N LEU A 172 9.83 3.62 -2.23
CA LEU A 172 8.61 4.39 -1.95
C LEU A 172 8.30 5.42 -3.05
N LEU A 173 9.30 6.16 -3.53
CA LEU A 173 9.13 7.11 -4.63
C LEU A 173 8.75 6.42 -5.94
N LEU A 174 9.41 5.30 -6.25
CA LEU A 174 9.11 4.50 -7.42
C LEU A 174 7.67 3.94 -7.35
N GLN A 175 7.23 3.51 -6.17
CA GLN A 175 5.88 3.00 -5.96
C GLN A 175 4.81 4.06 -6.23
N ILE A 176 5.00 5.28 -5.71
CA ILE A 176 4.10 6.42 -6.01
C ILE A 176 4.03 6.68 -7.52
N PHE A 177 5.17 6.65 -8.21
CA PHE A 177 5.21 6.82 -9.67
C PHE A 177 4.40 5.74 -10.40
N VAL A 178 4.59 4.48 -10.03
CA VAL A 178 3.87 3.34 -10.62
C VAL A 178 2.36 3.45 -10.39
N ILE A 179 1.92 3.82 -9.18
CA ILE A 179 0.50 4.06 -8.87
C ILE A 179 -0.05 5.20 -9.73
N ALA A 180 0.71 6.29 -9.89
CA ALA A 180 0.27 7.42 -10.72
C ALA A 180 0.08 6.99 -12.19
N CYS A 181 0.99 6.19 -12.74
CA CYS A 181 0.83 5.61 -14.08
C CYS A 181 -0.41 4.70 -14.17
N PHE A 182 -0.65 3.87 -13.15
CA PHE A 182 -1.83 3.01 -13.11
C PHE A 182 -3.14 3.83 -13.10
N VAL A 183 -3.22 4.86 -12.25
CA VAL A 183 -4.38 5.75 -12.18
C VAL A 183 -4.60 6.48 -13.51
N ALA A 184 -3.53 6.98 -14.13
CA ALA A 184 -3.61 7.63 -15.44
C ALA A 184 -4.20 6.69 -16.51
N LEU A 185 -3.80 5.42 -16.51
CA LEU A 185 -4.36 4.41 -17.42
C LEU A 185 -5.81 4.10 -17.12
N ALA A 186 -6.19 3.94 -15.85
CA ALA A 186 -7.57 3.71 -15.44
C ALA A 186 -8.48 4.88 -15.85
N VAL A 187 -8.03 6.12 -15.63
CA VAL A 187 -8.75 7.32 -16.05
C VAL A 187 -8.87 7.41 -17.58
N ALA A 188 -7.79 7.12 -18.32
CA ALA A 188 -7.83 7.10 -19.78
C ALA A 188 -8.80 6.05 -20.33
N PHE A 189 -8.85 4.86 -19.70
CA PHE A 189 -9.82 3.82 -20.02
C PHE A 189 -11.25 4.28 -19.75
N GLN A 190 -11.53 4.81 -18.56
CA GLN A 190 -12.86 5.31 -18.18
C GLN A 190 -13.37 6.36 -19.18
N ARG A 191 -12.53 7.35 -19.52
CA ARG A 191 -12.90 8.43 -20.45
C ARG A 191 -13.20 7.93 -21.87
N ARG A 192 -12.53 6.87 -22.32
CA ARG A 192 -12.82 6.25 -23.63
C ARG A 192 -14.12 5.45 -23.60
N SER A 193 -14.34 4.67 -22.55
CA SER A 193 -15.58 3.92 -22.35
C SER A 193 -16.81 4.82 -22.30
N ASP A 194 -16.73 5.96 -21.62
CA ASP A 194 -17.83 6.94 -21.57
C ASP A 194 -18.11 7.58 -22.95
N GLY A 195 -17.06 7.82 -23.74
CA GLY A 195 -17.19 8.37 -25.09
C GLY A 195 -17.87 7.41 -26.07
N ASP A 196 -17.52 6.12 -26.02
CA ASP A 196 -18.13 5.11 -26.88
C ASP A 196 -19.58 4.80 -26.47
N ALA A 197 -19.88 4.76 -25.16
CA ALA A 197 -21.26 4.60 -24.67
C ALA A 197 -22.18 5.76 -25.11
N VAL A 198 -21.65 6.99 -25.17
CA VAL A 198 -22.40 8.14 -25.71
C VAL A 198 -22.62 8.02 -27.22
N ARG A 199 -21.65 7.46 -27.95
CA ARG A 199 -21.75 7.27 -29.40
C ARG A 199 -22.77 6.20 -29.77
N GLU A 200 -22.81 5.09 -29.05
CA GLU A 200 -23.79 4.02 -29.23
C GLU A 200 -25.23 4.50 -28.96
N ARG A 201 -25.46 5.20 -27.84
CA ARG A 201 -26.77 5.82 -27.55
C ARG A 201 -27.23 6.78 -28.64
N ARG A 202 -26.32 7.53 -29.26
CA ARG A 202 -26.67 8.47 -30.34
C ARG A 202 -27.08 7.74 -31.61
N VAL A 203 -26.48 6.58 -31.90
CA VAL A 203 -26.86 5.76 -33.06
C VAL A 203 -28.25 5.19 -32.85
N ASP A 204 -28.52 4.61 -31.67
CA ASP A 204 -29.84 4.08 -31.29
C ASP A 204 -30.94 5.15 -31.42
N ILE A 205 -30.73 6.35 -30.85
CA ILE A 205 -31.65 7.52 -30.93
C ILE A 205 -31.78 8.09 -32.37
N ARG A 206 -30.92 7.69 -33.30
CA ARG A 206 -31.07 8.04 -34.72
C ARG A 206 -31.82 6.97 -35.50
N GLU A 207 -31.77 5.71 -35.07
CA GLU A 207 -32.46 4.61 -35.75
C GLU A 207 -33.95 4.58 -35.38
N ASP A 208 -34.31 4.83 -34.13
CA ASP A 208 -35.71 5.02 -33.68
C ASP A 208 -36.36 6.29 -34.27
N ALA A 209 -35.59 7.36 -34.47
CA ALA A 209 -36.05 8.61 -35.09
C ALA A 209 -36.25 8.52 -36.61
N VAL A 210 -35.81 7.43 -37.25
CA VAL A 210 -36.03 7.15 -38.68
C VAL A 210 -37.02 5.99 -38.83
N PRO A 211 -38.34 6.25 -38.98
CA PRO A 211 -39.32 5.19 -39.12
C PRO A 211 -39.14 4.51 -40.48
N GLY A 212 -38.77 3.22 -40.49
CA GLY A 212 -38.83 2.38 -41.70
C GLY A 212 -37.58 1.60 -42.12
N ARG A 213 -36.51 1.56 -41.32
CA ARG A 213 -35.27 0.84 -41.69
C ARG A 213 -35.02 -0.50 -40.97
N GLY A 214 -36.00 -1.01 -40.23
CA GLY A 214 -35.89 -2.23 -39.41
C GLY A 214 -36.30 -3.56 -40.07
N VAL A 215 -36.61 -3.60 -41.37
CA VAL A 215 -37.20 -4.81 -42.01
C VAL A 215 -36.56 -5.14 -43.34
N LEU A 216 -35.24 -5.37 -43.41
CA LEU A 216 -34.59 -5.86 -44.63
C LEU A 216 -33.43 -6.84 -44.35
N TRP A 217 -33.59 -7.82 -43.46
CA TRP A 217 -32.59 -8.90 -43.34
C TRP A 217 -33.15 -10.31 -43.07
N GLY A 218 -34.33 -10.66 -43.62
CA GLY A 218 -34.95 -11.95 -43.30
C GLY A 218 -35.74 -12.68 -44.38
N ARG A 219 -35.64 -12.30 -45.67
CA ARG A 219 -36.45 -12.96 -46.71
C ARG A 219 -35.79 -13.02 -48.08
N GLU A 220 -34.68 -13.74 -48.18
CA GLU A 220 -34.18 -14.28 -49.45
C GLU A 220 -33.76 -15.73 -49.18
N GLY A 221 -34.64 -16.71 -49.45
CA GLY A 221 -34.31 -18.11 -49.20
C GLY A 221 -35.40 -19.17 -49.34
N GLU A 222 -36.64 -18.84 -49.71
CA GLU A 222 -37.65 -19.86 -50.03
C GLU A 222 -38.45 -19.48 -51.28
N VAL A 223 -38.07 -20.09 -52.40
CA VAL A 223 -38.90 -20.48 -53.54
C VAL A 223 -38.28 -21.70 -54.20
#